data_AF-A0A0D3HKP2-F1
#
_entry.id   AF-A0A0D3HKP2-F1
#
_cell.length_a   1.000
_cell.length_b   1.000
_cell.length_c   1.000
_cell.angle_alpha   90.00
_cell.angle_beta   90.00
_cell.angle_gamma   90.00
#
_symmetry.space_group_name_H-M   'P 1'
#
loop_
_entity.id
_entity.type
_entity.pdbx_description
1 polymer ?
#
loop_
_entity_poly.entity_id
_entity_poly.type
_entity_poly.pdbx_seq_one_letter_code
_entity_poly.pdbx_strand_id
1 'polypeptide(L)'
;MEEVSISDGDNAIGTEARALYNLGQAEGLTIWSPNVNIYRDPRWGRGQETPGEDPTTASKYAVAFVKGLQGSTPGTLQTSACCKHATAYDLEEWNGVARYNFNAKVTAQDLADTFNPPFKSCVVDAKASCVMCAYTDINVALLRDAQRYAPTPEDTVAVAIKAGLDLNCGNYTQVHGMAALQQGKMRESDVDRALTNLFAFIYAMKDDDFIYVG
;
A
#
# COMPACT_ATOMS: atom_id res chain seq x y z
N MET A 1 -0.70 12.66 24.58
CA MET A 1 -0.45 13.97 23.94
C MET A 1 0.11 13.81 22.54
N GLU A 2 1.13 12.96 22.34
CA GLU A 2 1.75 12.74 21.03
C GLU A 2 0.82 12.08 19.99
N GLU A 3 0.08 11.02 20.35
CA GLU A 3 -0.90 10.39 19.43
C GLU A 3 -2.03 11.33 19.00
N VAL A 4 -2.47 12.23 19.89
CA VAL A 4 -3.52 13.22 19.58
C VAL A 4 -2.97 14.26 18.59
N SER A 5 -1.74 14.73 18.81
CA SER A 5 -1.09 15.69 17.91
C SER A 5 -0.85 15.11 16.51
N ILE A 6 -0.52 13.83 16.40
CA ILE A 6 -0.38 13.14 15.10
C ILE A 6 -1.74 13.10 14.41
N SER A 7 -2.77 12.59 15.10
CA SER A 7 -4.12 12.49 14.54
C SER A 7 -4.68 13.85 14.09
N ASP A 8 -4.44 14.92 14.85
CA ASP A 8 -4.89 16.28 14.49
C ASP A 8 -4.15 16.81 13.26
N GLY A 9 -2.83 16.59 13.20
CA GLY A 9 -2.02 16.96 12.03
C GLY A 9 -2.44 16.22 10.77
N ASP A 10 -2.68 14.92 10.86
CA ASP A 10 -3.09 14.11 9.72
C ASP A 10 -4.54 14.37 9.30
N ASN A 11 -5.39 14.82 10.23
CA ASN A 11 -6.71 15.34 9.89
C ASN A 11 -6.63 16.63 9.07
N ALA A 12 -5.69 17.53 9.39
CA ALA A 12 -5.43 18.70 8.58
C ALA A 12 -4.95 18.31 7.17
N ILE A 13 -4.02 17.36 7.05
CA ILE A 13 -3.55 16.82 5.76
C ILE A 13 -4.73 16.26 4.94
N GLY A 14 -5.60 15.47 5.56
CA GLY A 14 -6.76 14.92 4.85
C GLY A 14 -7.76 16.01 4.40
N THR A 15 -7.88 17.09 5.17
CA THR A 15 -8.71 18.24 4.81
C THR A 15 -8.13 18.99 3.62
N GLU A 16 -6.82 19.22 3.61
CA GLU A 16 -6.11 19.86 2.50
C GLU A 16 -6.20 19.00 1.23
N ALA A 17 -6.02 17.68 1.33
CA ALA A 17 -6.18 16.75 0.21
C ALA A 17 -7.60 16.85 -0.40
N ARG A 18 -8.65 16.96 0.43
CA ARG A 18 -10.02 17.20 -0.03
C ARG A 18 -10.20 18.54 -0.72
N ALA A 19 -9.61 19.59 -0.17
CA ALA A 19 -9.68 20.91 -0.78
C ALA A 19 -9.04 20.90 -2.18
N LEU A 20 -7.83 20.32 -2.32
CA LEU A 20 -7.15 20.18 -3.59
C LEU A 20 -7.95 19.35 -4.60
N TYR A 21 -8.55 18.25 -4.15
CA TYR A 21 -9.41 17.41 -4.97
C TYR A 21 -10.64 18.16 -5.50
N ASN A 22 -11.37 18.84 -4.62
CA ASN A 22 -12.57 19.61 -4.99
C ASN A 22 -12.26 20.79 -5.92
N LEU A 23 -11.02 21.27 -5.94
CA LEU A 23 -10.53 22.30 -6.86
C LEU A 23 -10.02 21.72 -8.20
N GLY A 24 -10.08 20.39 -8.39
CA GLY A 24 -9.55 19.71 -9.58
C GLY A 24 -8.01 19.72 -9.67
N GLN A 25 -7.32 19.95 -8.56
CA GLN A 25 -5.84 19.98 -8.50
C GLN A 25 -5.23 18.63 -8.11
N ALA A 26 -6.06 17.68 -7.65
CA ALA A 26 -5.68 16.30 -7.40
C ALA A 26 -6.64 15.38 -8.16
N GLU A 27 -6.12 14.29 -8.71
CA GLU A 27 -6.90 13.29 -9.47
C GLU A 27 -7.54 12.24 -8.57
N GLY A 28 -7.35 12.32 -7.25
CA GLY A 28 -7.96 11.34 -6.36
C GLY A 28 -7.61 11.55 -4.91
N LEU A 29 -8.17 10.65 -4.10
CA LEU A 29 -8.24 10.78 -2.65
C LEU A 29 -7.57 9.62 -1.90
N THR A 30 -6.83 8.79 -2.64
CA THR A 30 -5.98 7.74 -2.11
C THR A 30 -4.58 8.28 -1.86
N ILE A 31 -4.20 8.34 -0.58
CA ILE A 31 -2.91 8.87 -0.15
C ILE A 31 -2.00 7.69 0.19
N TRP A 32 -0.85 7.62 -0.47
CA TRP A 32 0.16 6.59 -0.24
C TRP A 32 0.98 6.84 1.03
N SER A 33 0.29 6.92 2.16
CA SER A 33 0.82 7.17 3.50
C SER A 33 -0.07 6.45 4.53
N PRO A 34 0.48 6.08 5.71
CA PRO A 34 1.84 6.35 6.19
C PRO A 34 2.90 5.31 5.77
N ASN A 35 4.18 5.71 5.82
CA ASN A 35 5.30 4.76 5.82
C ASN A 35 5.51 4.25 7.26
N VAL A 36 5.24 2.97 7.47
CA VAL A 36 5.24 2.31 8.80
C VAL A 36 6.29 1.21 8.91
N ASN A 37 7.20 1.15 7.93
CA ASN A 37 8.34 0.26 7.98
C ASN A 37 9.23 0.59 9.18
N ILE A 38 9.95 -0.42 9.67
CA ILE A 38 10.88 -0.29 10.78
C ILE A 38 12.21 0.26 10.26
N TYR A 39 12.71 1.34 10.86
CA TYR A 39 14.04 1.88 10.55
C TYR A 39 15.14 1.03 11.17
N ARG A 40 15.25 -0.23 10.74
CA ARG A 40 16.15 -1.23 11.32
C ARG A 40 17.61 -0.97 10.96
N ASP A 41 17.89 -0.51 9.74
CA ASP A 41 19.23 -0.22 9.27
C ASP A 41 19.44 1.29 9.12
N PRO A 42 20.33 1.93 9.89
CA PRO A 42 20.52 3.38 9.87
C PRO A 42 21.09 3.92 8.55
N ARG A 43 21.46 3.04 7.61
CA ARG A 43 21.92 3.43 6.27
C ARG A 43 20.76 3.57 5.29
N TRP A 44 19.55 3.18 5.69
CA TRP A 44 18.39 3.26 4.82
C TRP A 44 18.05 4.70 4.47
N GLY A 45 18.21 5.06 3.20
CA GLY A 45 17.96 6.42 2.69
C GLY A 45 16.49 6.89 2.74
N ARG A 46 15.57 6.07 3.26
CA ARG A 46 14.16 6.44 3.50
C ARG A 46 13.74 6.26 4.96
N GLY A 47 14.68 5.97 5.87
CA GLY A 47 14.37 5.84 7.29
C GLY A 47 13.79 7.12 7.91
N GLN A 48 14.11 8.29 7.35
CA GLN A 48 13.53 9.58 7.74
C GLN A 48 12.02 9.70 7.48
N GLU A 49 11.44 8.81 6.67
CA GLU A 49 9.99 8.79 6.41
C GLU A 49 9.21 7.99 7.47
N THR A 50 9.92 7.31 8.39
CA THR A 50 9.32 6.37 9.33
C THR A 50 9.28 6.95 10.75
N PRO A 51 8.42 6.43 11.63
CA PRO A 51 8.40 6.80 13.04
C PRO A 51 9.54 6.16 13.87
N GLY A 52 10.57 5.59 13.23
CA GLY A 52 11.76 5.05 13.89
C GLY A 52 11.88 3.53 13.85
N GLU A 53 12.72 2.99 14.75
CA GLU A 53 13.13 1.58 14.78
C GLU A 53 12.25 0.67 15.67
N ASP A 54 11.37 1.24 16.49
CA ASP A 54 10.57 0.49 17.46
C ASP A 54 9.19 0.09 16.89
N PRO A 55 8.86 -1.22 16.80
CA PRO A 55 7.58 -1.69 16.28
C PRO A 55 6.36 -1.18 17.06
N THR A 56 6.49 -0.97 18.37
CA THR A 56 5.37 -0.47 19.19
C THR A 56 5.05 0.98 18.84
N THR A 57 6.08 1.82 18.73
CA THR A 57 5.99 3.22 18.32
C THR A 57 5.43 3.33 16.91
N ALA A 58 5.95 2.52 15.97
CA ALA A 58 5.44 2.47 14.61
C ALA A 58 3.96 2.06 14.53
N SER A 59 3.54 1.10 15.37
CA SER A 59 2.13 0.66 15.43
C SER A 59 1.21 1.76 15.96
N LYS A 60 1.61 2.50 16.99
CA LYS A 60 0.83 3.63 17.53
C LYS A 60 0.74 4.79 16.53
N TYR A 61 1.87 5.13 15.92
CA TYR A 61 1.93 6.12 14.84
C TYR A 61 0.98 5.75 13.70
N ALA A 62 1.02 4.50 13.24
CA ALA A 62 0.15 4.00 12.19
C ALA A 62 -1.34 4.19 12.52
N VAL A 63 -1.74 3.88 13.75
CA VAL A 63 -3.14 4.04 14.19
C VAL A 63 -3.57 5.50 14.22
N ALA A 64 -2.75 6.37 14.81
CA ALA A 64 -3.05 7.79 14.88
C ALA A 64 -3.13 8.42 13.49
N PHE A 65 -2.16 8.13 12.62
CA PHE A 65 -2.06 8.69 11.28
C PHE A 65 -3.24 8.28 10.41
N VAL A 66 -3.54 6.98 10.35
CA VAL A 66 -4.66 6.46 9.54
C VAL A 66 -5.99 7.04 10.02
N LYS A 67 -6.23 7.12 11.33
CA LYS A 67 -7.48 7.68 11.86
C LYS A 67 -7.63 9.17 11.58
N GLY A 68 -6.54 9.93 11.71
CA GLY A 68 -6.52 11.36 11.36
C GLY A 68 -6.83 11.58 9.88
N LEU A 69 -6.08 10.91 9.02
CA LEU A 69 -6.15 11.06 7.57
C LEU A 69 -7.51 10.61 6.99
N GLN A 70 -7.98 9.44 7.41
CA GLN A 70 -9.26 8.87 6.93
C GLN A 70 -10.49 9.56 7.54
N GLY A 71 -10.31 10.37 8.59
CA GLY A 71 -11.39 11.07 9.29
C GLY A 71 -12.26 10.15 10.14
N SER A 72 -13.20 10.77 10.86
CA SER A 72 -14.02 10.10 11.88
C SER A 72 -15.50 9.97 11.51
N THR A 73 -15.91 10.48 10.34
CA THR A 73 -17.32 10.45 9.90
C THR A 73 -17.77 9.01 9.60
N PRO A 74 -18.76 8.46 10.33
CA PRO A 74 -19.22 7.10 10.09
C PRO A 74 -19.76 6.94 8.66
N GLY A 75 -19.27 5.94 7.94
CA GLY A 75 -19.69 5.64 6.57
C GLY A 75 -19.21 6.66 5.53
N THR A 76 -18.29 7.56 5.86
CA THR A 76 -17.65 8.45 4.87
C THR A 76 -16.18 8.66 5.18
N LEU A 77 -15.31 8.29 4.24
CA LEU A 77 -13.87 8.47 4.33
C LEU A 77 -13.48 9.90 3.93
N GLN A 78 -12.75 10.58 4.81
CA GLN A 78 -12.06 11.85 4.52
C GLN A 78 -10.79 11.63 3.71
N THR A 79 -10.22 10.44 3.57
CA THR A 79 -9.24 10.01 2.54
C THR A 79 -9.12 8.50 2.65
N SER A 80 -8.53 7.89 1.62
CA SER A 80 -8.01 6.54 1.72
C SER A 80 -6.54 6.60 2.16
N ALA A 81 -6.22 5.93 3.27
CA ALA A 81 -4.86 5.81 3.77
C ALA A 81 -4.29 4.44 3.38
N CYS A 82 -3.09 4.45 2.77
CA CYS A 82 -2.36 3.27 2.33
C CYS A 82 -1.10 3.06 3.18
N CYS A 83 -1.17 2.18 4.18
CA CYS A 83 0.03 1.81 4.94
C CYS A 83 1.05 1.10 4.04
N LYS A 84 2.31 1.54 4.09
CA LYS A 84 3.37 1.03 3.21
C LYS A 84 4.69 0.83 3.95
N HIS A 85 5.59 -0.02 3.47
CA HIS A 85 5.49 -0.94 2.32
C HIS A 85 5.51 -2.38 2.87
N ALA A 86 4.42 -3.11 2.71
CA ALA A 86 4.20 -4.42 3.31
C ALA A 86 4.91 -5.52 2.47
N THR A 87 5.91 -6.23 2.97
CA THR A 87 6.58 -6.08 4.27
C THR A 87 8.09 -6.24 4.07
N ALA A 88 8.86 -6.11 5.16
CA ALA A 88 10.32 -6.29 5.16
C ALA A 88 11.06 -5.43 4.12
N TYR A 89 10.66 -4.17 3.99
CA TYR A 89 11.31 -3.17 3.14
C TYR A 89 11.95 -2.09 4.01
N ASP A 90 13.28 -2.13 4.09
CA ASP A 90 14.08 -1.22 4.91
C ASP A 90 15.45 -0.87 4.30
N LEU A 91 15.64 -1.08 2.99
CA LEU A 91 16.85 -0.70 2.25
C LEU A 91 16.52 -0.26 0.81
N GLU A 92 17.21 0.78 0.34
CA GLU A 92 17.09 1.28 -1.05
C GLU A 92 18.06 0.57 -1.98
N GLU A 93 19.34 0.69 -1.68
CA GLU A 93 20.44 0.10 -2.41
C GLU A 93 21.64 0.00 -1.47
N TRP A 94 22.15 -1.22 -1.28
CA TRP A 94 23.32 -1.44 -0.46
C TRP A 94 24.17 -2.58 -1.01
N ASN A 95 25.49 -2.38 -1.06
CA ASN A 95 26.45 -3.36 -1.55
C ASN A 95 26.11 -3.92 -2.96
N GLY A 96 25.62 -3.06 -3.85
CA GLY A 96 25.22 -3.42 -5.22
C GLY A 96 23.90 -4.19 -5.33
N VAL A 97 23.14 -4.31 -4.24
CA VAL A 97 21.81 -4.92 -4.22
C VAL A 97 20.77 -3.82 -4.08
N ALA A 98 19.86 -3.73 -5.06
CA ALA A 98 18.83 -2.70 -5.11
C ALA A 98 17.50 -3.25 -4.61
N ARG A 99 16.63 -2.37 -4.09
CA ARG A 99 15.27 -2.74 -3.63
C ARG A 99 14.44 -3.52 -4.64
N TYR A 100 14.71 -3.33 -5.93
CA TYR A 100 13.98 -3.97 -7.01
C TYR A 100 14.34 -5.45 -7.23
N ASN A 101 15.54 -5.86 -6.80
CA ASN A 101 16.04 -7.22 -6.97
C ASN A 101 16.42 -7.88 -5.62
N PHE A 102 16.04 -7.25 -4.51
CA PHE A 102 16.28 -7.78 -3.18
C PHE A 102 15.24 -8.85 -2.81
N ASN A 103 15.73 -9.98 -2.31
CA ASN A 103 14.92 -11.07 -1.76
C ASN A 103 15.20 -11.10 -0.25
N ALA A 104 14.24 -10.60 0.53
CA ALA A 104 14.37 -10.46 1.96
C ALA A 104 14.23 -11.82 2.65
N LYS A 105 15.29 -12.29 3.31
CA LYS A 105 15.25 -13.53 4.09
C LYS A 105 14.97 -13.24 5.55
N VAL A 106 13.68 -13.19 5.90
CA VAL A 106 13.23 -12.89 7.26
C VAL A 106 12.68 -14.15 7.93
N THR A 107 13.02 -14.35 9.21
CA THR A 107 12.46 -15.46 9.98
C THR A 107 10.97 -15.21 10.26
N ALA A 108 10.19 -16.28 10.46
CA ALA A 108 8.80 -16.13 10.87
C ALA A 108 8.65 -15.35 12.18
N GLN A 109 9.65 -15.47 13.07
CA GLN A 109 9.71 -14.72 14.32
C GLN A 109 9.93 -13.23 14.08
N ASP A 110 10.93 -12.82 13.30
CA ASP A 110 11.18 -11.40 13.00
C ASP A 110 9.99 -10.79 12.23
N LEU A 111 9.35 -11.56 11.36
CA LEU A 111 8.11 -11.11 10.71
C LEU A 111 7.01 -10.83 11.73
N ALA A 112 6.79 -11.72 12.70
CA ALA A 112 5.75 -11.59 13.70
C ALA A 112 6.05 -10.51 14.76
N ASP A 113 7.31 -10.41 15.19
CA ASP A 113 7.74 -9.59 16.32
C ASP A 113 8.18 -8.18 15.89
N THR A 114 8.62 -7.99 14.64
CA THR A 114 9.21 -6.71 14.17
C THR A 114 8.51 -6.12 12.96
N PHE A 115 8.39 -6.85 11.85
CA PHE A 115 7.97 -6.24 10.58
C PHE A 115 6.45 -6.10 10.41
N ASN A 116 5.67 -7.10 10.83
CA ASN A 116 4.22 -7.10 10.66
C ASN A 116 3.40 -6.39 11.75
N PRO A 117 3.89 -6.14 13.00
CA PRO A 117 3.10 -5.43 14.01
C PRO A 117 2.51 -4.09 13.53
N PRO A 118 3.25 -3.19 12.86
CA PRO A 118 2.69 -1.92 12.40
C PRO A 118 1.58 -2.10 11.36
N PHE A 119 1.75 -3.03 10.41
CA PHE A 119 0.72 -3.35 9.41
C PHE A 119 -0.51 -4.02 10.03
N LYS A 120 -0.31 -4.87 11.04
CA LYS A 120 -1.42 -5.45 11.80
C LYS A 120 -2.24 -4.34 12.46
N SER A 121 -1.58 -3.36 13.10
CA SER A 121 -2.30 -2.23 13.70
C SER A 121 -2.95 -1.30 12.67
N CYS A 122 -2.33 -1.07 11.51
CA CYS A 122 -2.98 -0.38 10.39
C CYS A 122 -4.32 -1.02 10.02
N VAL A 123 -4.34 -2.33 9.84
CA VAL A 123 -5.54 -3.05 9.35
C VAL A 123 -6.54 -3.27 10.47
N VAL A 124 -6.10 -3.79 11.61
CA VAL A 124 -6.98 -4.25 12.69
C VAL A 124 -7.47 -3.09 13.55
N ASP A 125 -6.58 -2.18 13.95
CA ASP A 125 -6.88 -1.15 14.95
C ASP A 125 -7.27 0.18 14.30
N ALA A 126 -6.63 0.51 13.18
CA ALA A 126 -6.84 1.77 12.46
C ALA A 126 -7.88 1.68 11.33
N LYS A 127 -8.16 0.47 10.84
CA LYS A 127 -9.05 0.23 9.70
C LYS A 127 -8.59 0.97 8.43
N ALA A 128 -7.29 0.93 8.14
CA ALA A 128 -6.75 1.44 6.89
C ALA A 128 -7.50 0.82 5.70
N SER A 129 -7.88 1.67 4.75
CA SER A 129 -8.59 1.26 3.52
C SER A 129 -7.66 0.63 2.49
N CYS A 130 -6.35 0.75 2.68
CA CYS A 130 -5.36 0.27 1.74
C CYS A 130 -4.07 -0.17 2.44
N VAL A 131 -3.39 -1.15 1.85
CA VAL A 131 -2.03 -1.56 2.19
C VAL A 131 -1.24 -1.67 0.89
N MET A 132 -0.10 -1.02 0.82
CA MET A 132 0.79 -1.08 -0.35
C MET A 132 1.84 -2.16 -0.14
N CYS A 133 1.94 -3.09 -1.07
CA CYS A 133 2.97 -4.12 -1.05
C CYS A 133 4.37 -3.55 -1.36
N ALA A 134 5.40 -4.18 -0.79
CA ALA A 134 6.79 -3.83 -1.01
C ALA A 134 7.29 -4.33 -2.37
N TYR A 135 8.38 -3.71 -2.84
CA TYR A 135 9.12 -4.19 -4.02
C TYR A 135 9.81 -5.54 -3.75
N THR A 136 10.26 -5.71 -2.50
CA THR A 136 10.81 -6.95 -1.97
C THR A 136 9.68 -7.97 -1.93
N ASP A 137 9.85 -9.08 -2.64
CA ASP A 137 8.92 -10.21 -2.79
C ASP A 137 7.66 -10.04 -3.68
N ILE A 138 6.94 -8.90 -3.68
CA ILE A 138 5.63 -8.80 -4.39
C ILE A 138 5.43 -7.46 -5.11
N ASN A 139 6.10 -7.27 -6.24
CA ASN A 139 5.70 -6.26 -7.24
C ASN A 139 5.54 -6.92 -8.61
N VAL A 140 4.40 -6.70 -9.27
CA VAL A 140 4.03 -7.33 -10.55
C VAL A 140 5.05 -7.13 -11.67
N ALA A 141 5.75 -6.00 -11.74
CA ALA A 141 6.80 -5.82 -12.74
C ALA A 141 8.08 -6.58 -12.38
N LEU A 142 8.40 -6.65 -11.08
CA LEU A 142 9.66 -7.20 -10.57
C LEU A 142 9.64 -8.72 -10.39
N LEU A 143 8.46 -9.29 -10.12
CA LEU A 143 8.24 -10.72 -10.04
C LEU A 143 8.79 -11.44 -11.28
N ARG A 144 8.71 -10.83 -12.47
CA ARG A 144 9.33 -11.37 -13.69
C ARG A 144 10.73 -10.79 -13.94
N ASP A 145 10.84 -9.47 -14.03
CA ASP A 145 12.02 -8.82 -14.63
C ASP A 145 13.27 -8.89 -13.75
N ALA A 146 13.09 -8.95 -12.44
CA ALA A 146 14.19 -9.02 -11.48
C ALA A 146 14.22 -10.36 -10.72
N GLN A 147 13.06 -10.89 -10.34
CA GLN A 147 12.94 -12.04 -9.43
C GLN A 147 12.70 -13.38 -10.16
N ARG A 148 12.35 -13.36 -11.46
CA ARG A 148 12.09 -14.55 -12.30
C ARG A 148 11.10 -15.56 -11.70
N TYR A 149 10.15 -15.09 -10.90
CA TYR A 149 9.13 -15.86 -10.20
C TYR A 149 8.08 -16.45 -11.16
N ALA A 150 7.66 -15.68 -12.17
CA ALA A 150 6.65 -16.10 -13.14
C ALA A 150 7.25 -16.17 -14.55
N PRO A 151 6.92 -17.19 -15.35
CA PRO A 151 7.56 -17.43 -16.65
C PRO A 151 7.07 -16.48 -17.75
N THR A 152 5.88 -15.89 -17.62
CA THR A 152 5.33 -14.93 -18.59
C THR A 152 4.77 -13.68 -17.90
N PRO A 153 4.67 -12.54 -18.61
CA PRO A 153 3.96 -11.36 -18.13
C PRO A 153 2.57 -11.68 -17.57
N GLU A 154 1.81 -12.51 -18.28
CA GLU A 154 0.43 -12.87 -17.95
C GLU A 154 0.36 -13.75 -16.69
N ASP A 155 1.33 -14.66 -16.51
CA ASP A 155 1.45 -15.42 -15.27
C ASP A 155 1.74 -14.50 -14.09
N THR A 156 2.48 -13.43 -14.33
CA THR A 156 2.83 -12.47 -13.27
C THR A 156 1.60 -11.68 -12.82
N VAL A 157 0.79 -11.19 -13.76
CA VAL A 157 -0.48 -10.52 -13.46
C VAL A 157 -1.43 -11.48 -12.74
N ALA A 158 -1.58 -12.71 -13.25
CA ALA A 158 -2.47 -13.70 -12.66
C ALA A 158 -2.06 -14.07 -11.23
N VAL A 159 -0.76 -14.30 -10.98
CA VAL A 159 -0.24 -14.56 -9.63
C VAL A 159 -0.51 -13.38 -8.72
N ALA A 160 -0.20 -12.15 -9.14
CA ALA A 160 -0.36 -10.97 -8.30
C ALA A 160 -1.83 -10.75 -7.91
N ILE A 161 -2.75 -10.79 -8.88
CA ILE A 161 -4.19 -10.63 -8.62
C ILE A 161 -4.72 -11.76 -7.73
N LYS A 162 -4.29 -13.01 -7.95
CA LYS A 162 -4.70 -14.14 -7.08
C LYS A 162 -4.11 -14.05 -5.68
N ALA A 163 -2.94 -13.43 -5.52
CA ALA A 163 -2.32 -13.18 -4.23
C ALA A 163 -2.99 -12.02 -3.46
N GLY A 164 -3.94 -11.31 -4.08
CA GLY A 164 -4.70 -10.24 -3.44
C GLY A 164 -4.31 -8.84 -3.89
N LEU A 165 -3.52 -8.68 -4.95
CA LEU A 165 -3.29 -7.37 -5.53
C LEU A 165 -4.58 -6.87 -6.19
N ASP A 166 -5.04 -5.69 -5.76
CA ASP A 166 -6.25 -5.08 -6.30
C ASP A 166 -5.94 -3.96 -7.32
N LEU A 167 -4.84 -3.23 -7.13
CA LEU A 167 -4.40 -2.14 -8.00
C LEU A 167 -2.90 -2.24 -8.27
N ASN A 168 -2.49 -2.02 -9.52
CA ASN A 168 -1.09 -1.91 -9.88
C ASN A 168 -0.68 -0.44 -10.02
N CYS A 169 0.33 -0.01 -9.26
CA CYS A 169 1.00 1.26 -9.48
C CYS A 169 1.94 1.13 -10.71
N GLY A 170 1.37 1.36 -11.89
CA GLY A 170 2.04 1.19 -13.19
C GLY A 170 1.05 0.70 -14.24
N ASN A 171 1.53 0.40 -15.44
CA ASN A 171 0.69 -0.05 -16.54
C ASN A 171 0.73 -1.57 -16.76
N TYR A 172 1.45 -2.32 -15.94
CA TYR A 172 1.76 -3.74 -16.23
C TYR A 172 0.49 -4.61 -16.26
N THR A 173 -0.43 -4.36 -15.32
CA THR A 173 -1.72 -5.07 -15.29
C THR A 173 -2.64 -4.60 -16.42
N GLN A 174 -2.60 -3.32 -16.80
CA GLN A 174 -3.36 -2.80 -17.94
C GLN A 174 -2.90 -3.44 -19.26
N VAL A 175 -1.58 -3.60 -19.44
CA VAL A 175 -0.98 -4.15 -20.65
C VAL A 175 -1.18 -5.67 -20.79
N HIS A 176 -1.05 -6.43 -19.69
CA HIS A 176 -1.05 -7.90 -19.74
C HIS A 176 -2.29 -8.58 -19.15
N GLY A 177 -3.17 -7.84 -18.48
CA GLY A 177 -4.32 -8.41 -17.77
C GLY A 177 -5.33 -9.09 -18.71
N MET A 178 -5.69 -8.45 -19.82
CA MET A 178 -6.63 -9.05 -20.77
C MET A 178 -6.09 -10.35 -21.38
N ALA A 179 -4.79 -10.38 -21.69
CA ALA A 179 -4.14 -11.59 -22.20
C ALA A 179 -4.13 -12.71 -21.14
N ALA A 180 -3.92 -12.38 -19.85
CA ALA A 180 -3.99 -13.35 -18.77
C ALA A 180 -5.39 -13.96 -18.59
N LEU A 181 -6.46 -13.16 -18.72
CA LEU A 181 -7.84 -13.65 -18.73
C LEU A 181 -8.11 -14.57 -19.92
N GLN A 182 -7.77 -14.11 -21.14
CA GLN A 182 -8.01 -14.87 -22.38
C GLN A 182 -7.26 -16.21 -22.41
N GLN A 183 -6.07 -16.27 -21.80
CA GLN A 183 -5.29 -17.50 -21.66
C GLN A 183 -5.78 -18.41 -20.51
N GLY A 184 -6.84 -18.02 -19.78
CA GLY A 184 -7.36 -18.77 -18.64
C GLY A 184 -6.42 -18.79 -17.43
N LYS A 185 -5.42 -17.90 -17.38
CA LYS A 185 -4.47 -17.80 -16.25
C LYS A 185 -5.11 -17.20 -15.02
N MET A 186 -6.15 -16.38 -15.19
CA MET A 186 -7.03 -15.89 -14.13
C MET A 186 -8.49 -15.89 -14.58
N ARG A 187 -9.41 -15.86 -13.64
CA ARG A 187 -10.85 -15.84 -13.88
C ARG A 187 -11.39 -14.42 -13.80
N GLU A 188 -12.51 -14.15 -14.45
CA GLU A 188 -13.24 -12.88 -14.28
C GLU A 188 -13.55 -12.62 -12.80
N SER A 189 -13.92 -13.65 -12.04
CA SER A 189 -14.13 -13.54 -10.59
C SER A 189 -12.92 -13.02 -9.81
N ASP A 190 -11.70 -13.28 -10.30
CA ASP A 190 -10.48 -12.80 -9.65
C ASP A 190 -10.31 -11.29 -9.89
N VAL A 191 -10.75 -10.79 -11.06
CA VAL A 191 -10.77 -9.37 -11.42
C VAL A 191 -11.93 -8.63 -10.74
N ASP A 192 -13.12 -9.25 -10.71
CA ASP A 192 -14.30 -8.67 -10.05
C ASP A 192 -14.03 -8.45 -8.56
N ARG A 193 -13.32 -9.37 -7.90
CA ARG A 193 -12.87 -9.21 -6.51
C ARG A 193 -12.02 -7.94 -6.34
N ALA A 194 -11.03 -7.75 -7.20
CA ALA A 194 -10.14 -6.59 -7.16
C ALA A 194 -10.93 -5.29 -7.39
N LEU A 195 -11.75 -5.23 -8.43
CA LEU A 195 -12.58 -4.06 -8.72
C LEU A 195 -13.58 -3.77 -7.60
N THR A 196 -14.23 -4.79 -7.05
CA THR A 196 -15.18 -4.63 -5.93
C THR A 196 -14.50 -3.98 -4.72
N ASN A 197 -13.29 -4.39 -4.39
CA ASN A 197 -12.51 -3.78 -3.31
C ASN A 197 -12.21 -2.30 -3.61
N LEU A 198 -11.82 -1.98 -4.86
CA LEU A 198 -11.54 -0.60 -5.28
C LEU A 198 -12.78 0.29 -5.19
N PHE A 199 -13.90 -0.17 -5.76
CA PHE A 199 -15.14 0.59 -5.76
C PHE A 199 -15.72 0.77 -4.35
N ALA A 200 -15.50 -0.18 -3.44
CA ALA A 200 -16.00 -0.07 -2.07
C ALA A 200 -15.43 1.17 -1.34
N PHE A 201 -14.14 1.48 -1.49
CA PHE A 201 -13.58 2.67 -0.85
C PHE A 201 -13.81 3.96 -1.63
N ILE A 202 -13.89 3.91 -2.97
CA ILE A 202 -14.30 5.07 -3.79
C ILE A 202 -15.69 5.54 -3.35
N TYR A 203 -16.64 4.59 -3.24
CA TYR A 203 -17.97 4.87 -2.74
C TYR A 203 -17.95 5.41 -1.30
N ALA A 204 -17.11 4.83 -0.43
CA ALA A 204 -16.96 5.32 0.95
C ALA A 204 -16.39 6.75 1.00
N MET A 205 -15.61 7.20 0.02
CA MET A 205 -15.14 8.59 -0.06
C MET A 205 -16.20 9.57 -0.59
N LYS A 206 -17.35 9.07 -1.04
CA LYS A 206 -18.38 9.83 -1.79
C LYS A 206 -17.77 10.53 -3.00
N ASP A 207 -16.90 9.80 -3.67
CA ASP A 207 -16.29 10.25 -4.90
C ASP A 207 -17.25 9.92 -6.05
N ASP A 208 -18.04 10.91 -6.45
CA ASP A 208 -19.02 10.81 -7.54
C ASP A 208 -18.36 10.99 -8.93
N ASP A 209 -17.10 11.42 -8.97
CA ASP A 209 -16.33 11.58 -10.19
C ASP A 209 -15.59 10.28 -10.53
N PHE A 210 -16.21 9.47 -11.39
CA PHE A 210 -15.59 8.30 -11.99
C PHE A 210 -14.39 8.73 -12.85
N ILE A 211 -13.20 8.79 -12.26
CA ILE A 211 -11.97 8.81 -13.07
C ILE A 211 -11.76 7.39 -13.60
N TYR A 212 -12.21 7.19 -14.83
CA TYR A 212 -11.68 6.16 -15.71
C TYR A 212 -10.16 6.31 -15.77
N VAL A 213 -9.43 5.47 -15.04
CA VAL A 213 -8.00 5.26 -15.31
C VAL A 213 -7.92 4.34 -16.52
N GLY A 214 -8.02 4.95 -17.71
CA GLY A 214 -7.73 4.33 -19.00
C GLY A 214 -6.23 4.06 -19.20
#